data_AF-A0A429YD57-F1
#
_entry.id   AF-A0A429YD57-F1
#
_cell.length_a   1.000
_cell.length_b   1.000
_cell.length_c   1.000
_cell.angle_alpha   90.00
_cell.angle_beta   90.00
_cell.angle_gamma   90.00
#
_symmetry.space_group_name_H-M   'P 1'
#
loop_
_entity.id
_entity.type
_entity.pdbx_description
1 polymer ?
#
loop_
_entity_poly.entity_id
_entity_poly.type
_entity_poly.pdbx_seq_one_letter_code
_entity_poly.pdbx_strand_id
1 'polypeptide(L)' 'MLDLQRRLTALGHPLQVDGRFGAATETAVKAFQRRSKLTADGIAGPRTLAAISAAEAHRSETALWRRIVAAIDSWLRRG' A
#
# COMPACT_ATOMS: atom_id res chain seq x y z
N MET A 1 -0.49 7.64 13.53
CA MET A 1 -0.04 6.24 13.70
C MET A 1 -1.01 5.23 13.11
N LEU A 2 -2.29 5.27 13.49
CA LEU A 2 -3.34 4.40 12.94
C LEU A 2 -3.39 4.39 11.40
N ASP A 3 -3.21 5.57 10.81
CA ASP A 3 -3.15 5.76 9.36
C ASP A 3 -2.02 4.94 8.71
N LEU A 4 -0.80 5.03 9.23
CA LEU A 4 0.36 4.27 8.72
C LEU A 4 0.09 2.76 8.70
N GLN A 5 -0.45 2.20 9.78
CA GLN A 5 -0.71 0.75 9.88
C GLN A 5 -1.78 0.30 8.86
N ARG A 6 -2.82 1.11 8.65
CA ARG A 6 -3.86 0.85 7.63
C ARG A 6 -3.27 0.87 6.22
N ARG A 7 -2.44 1.87 5.92
CA ARG A 7 -1.79 2.03 4.61
C ARG A 7 -0.84 0.87 4.32
N LEU A 8 -0.02 0.47 5.29
CA LEU A 8 0.85 -0.72 5.18
C LEU A 8 0.03 -1.99 4.93
N THR A 9 -1.07 -2.19 5.66
CA THR A 9 -1.97 -3.33 5.46
C THR A 9 -2.56 -3.34 4.04
N ALA A 10 -3.07 -2.19 3.57
CA ALA A 10 -3.62 -2.05 2.22
C ALA A 10 -2.58 -2.29 1.10
N LEU A 11 -1.31 -1.99 1.39
CA LEU A 11 -0.17 -2.23 0.53
C LEU A 11 0.40 -3.65 0.66
N GLY A 12 -0.27 -4.57 1.36
CA GLY A 12 0.11 -5.98 1.44
C GLY A 12 1.12 -6.31 2.54
N HIS A 13 1.26 -5.46 3.54
CA HIS A 13 2.04 -5.71 4.75
C HIS A 13 1.09 -5.80 5.95
N PRO A 14 0.44 -6.95 6.18
CA PRO A 14 -0.59 -7.08 7.20
C PRO A 14 -0.01 -6.94 8.61
N LEU A 15 -0.67 -6.15 9.44
CA LEU A 15 -0.40 -6.04 10.88
C LEU A 15 -1.67 -5.66 11.63
N GLN A 16 -1.65 -5.80 12.95
CA GLN A 16 -2.71 -5.29 13.80
C GLN A 16 -2.72 -3.75 13.78
N VAL A 17 -3.90 -3.18 13.58
CA VAL A 17 -4.12 -1.72 13.61
C VAL A 17 -4.56 -1.33 15.01
N ASP A 18 -3.60 -1.01 15.86
CA ASP A 18 -3.81 -0.65 17.27
C ASP A 18 -3.44 0.81 17.59
N GLY A 19 -2.93 1.54 16.59
CA GLY A 19 -2.50 2.92 16.72
C GLY A 19 -1.15 3.09 17.43
N ARG A 20 -0.43 2.02 17.74
CA ARG A 20 0.86 2.04 18.43
C ARG A 20 2.00 1.66 17.48
N PHE A 21 3.11 2.38 17.56
CA PHE A 21 4.32 1.97 16.85
C PHE A 21 5.07 0.94 17.70
N GLY A 22 4.66 -0.33 17.60
CA GLY A 22 5.36 -1.47 18.19
C GLY A 22 6.21 -2.24 17.18
N ALA A 23 6.81 -3.33 17.63
CA ALA A 23 7.67 -4.20 16.81
C ALA A 23 7.00 -4.71 15.53
N ALA A 24 5.68 -4.96 15.56
CA ALA A 24 4.90 -5.36 14.39
C ALA A 24 4.87 -4.24 13.33
N THR A 25 4.64 -2.99 13.75
CA THR A 25 4.65 -1.82 12.86
C THR A 25 6.04 -1.59 12.29
N GLU A 26 7.09 -1.69 13.11
CA GLU A 26 8.47 -1.55 12.65
C GLU A 26 8.82 -2.61 11.59
N THR A 27 8.43 -3.87 11.83
CA THR A 27 8.66 -4.98 10.89
C THR A 27 7.93 -4.75 9.57
N ALA A 28 6.67 -4.27 9.62
CA ALA A 28 5.91 -3.92 8.43
C ALA A 28 6.54 -2.75 7.66
N VAL A 29 7.05 -1.72 8.36
CA VAL A 29 7.79 -0.61 7.76
C VAL A 29 9.07 -1.11 7.08
N LYS A 30 9.87 -1.95 7.74
CA LYS A 30 11.09 -2.53 7.13
C LYS A 30 10.75 -3.36 5.90
N ALA A 31 9.70 -4.17 5.95
CA ALA A 31 9.25 -4.96 4.82
C ALA A 31 8.84 -4.08 3.63
N PHE A 32 8.10 -3.00 3.89
CA PHE A 32 7.73 -2.03 2.87
C PHE A 32 8.95 -1.32 2.29
N GLN A 33 9.87 -0.85 3.13
CA GLN A 33 11.09 -0.19 2.70
C GLN A 33 11.93 -1.08 1.78
N ARG A 34 12.12 -2.36 2.13
CA ARG A 34 12.82 -3.33 1.28
C ARG A 34 12.15 -3.48 -0.09
N ARG A 35 10.83 -3.63 -0.11
CA ARG A 35 10.07 -3.76 -1.37
C ARG A 35 10.16 -2.49 -2.23
N SER A 36 10.20 -1.33 -1.59
CA SER A 36 10.32 -0.02 -2.23
C SER A 36 11.76 0.41 -2.50
N LYS A 37 12.75 -0.49 -2.33
CA LYS A 37 14.19 -0.24 -2.54
C LYS A 37 14.73 0.93 -1.71
N LEU A 38 14.20 1.13 -0.51
CA LEU A 38 14.67 2.07 0.48
C LEU A 38 15.56 1.36 1.51
N THR A 39 16.37 2.13 2.25
CA THR A 39 17.04 1.64 3.45
C THR A 39 16.00 1.16 4.46
N ALA A 40 16.12 -0.08 4.92
CA ALA A 40 15.14 -0.74 5.78
C ALA A 40 15.43 -0.49 7.27
N ASP A 41 15.43 0.79 7.67
CA ASP A 41 15.71 1.24 9.03
C ASP A 41 14.51 1.06 9.98
N GLY A 42 13.31 0.80 9.46
CA GLY A 42 12.08 0.66 10.25
C GLY A 42 11.44 1.98 10.65
N ILE A 43 11.92 3.10 10.13
CA ILE A 43 11.44 4.44 10.45
C ILE A 43 10.52 4.94 9.33
N ALA A 44 9.30 5.32 9.70
CA ALA A 44 8.34 5.94 8.80
C ALA A 44 8.63 7.45 8.60
N GLY A 45 9.84 7.78 8.17
CA GLY A 45 10.26 9.15 7.87
C GLY A 45 9.72 9.68 6.53
N PRO A 46 10.03 10.93 6.14
CA PRO A 46 9.47 11.57 4.94
C PRO A 46 9.63 10.76 3.65
N ARG A 47 10.80 10.12 3.45
CA ARG A 47 11.05 9.26 2.27
C ARG A 47 10.16 8.02 2.26
N THR A 48 9.99 7.37 3.41
CA THR A 48 9.10 6.22 3.57
C THR A 48 7.65 6.63 3.30
N LEU A 49 7.19 7.73 3.88
CA LEU A 49 5.82 8.24 3.71
C LEU A 49 5.51 8.63 2.26
N ALA A 50 6.46 9.29 1.58
CA ALA A 50 6.32 9.62 0.16
C ALA A 50 6.21 8.35 -0.71
N ALA A 51 7.02 7.33 -0.44
CA ALA A 51 6.95 6.06 -1.15
C ALA A 51 5.61 5.33 -0.91
N ILE A 52 5.06 5.38 0.32
CA ILE A 52 3.73 4.80 0.61
C ILE A 52 2.67 5.53 -0.24
N SER A 53 2.67 6.86 -0.28
CA SER A 53 1.71 7.63 -1.07
C SER A 53 1.80 7.32 -2.57
N ALA A 54 3.02 7.20 -3.11
CA ALA A 54 3.23 6.82 -4.50
C ALA A 54 2.71 5.40 -4.80
N ALA A 55 2.96 4.45 -3.90
CA ALA A 55 2.47 3.08 -4.04
C ALA A 55 0.94 2.99 -4.00
N GLU A 56 0.29 3.82 -3.18
CA GLU A 56 -1.17 3.93 -3.11
C GLU A 56 -1.76 4.49 -4.40
N ALA A 57 -1.16 5.57 -4.93
CA ALA A 57 -1.59 6.18 -6.19
C ALA A 57 -1.49 5.18 -7.36
N HIS A 58 -0.39 4.43 -7.44
CA HIS A 58 -0.23 3.42 -8.49
C HIS A 58 -1.25 2.27 -8.34
N ARG A 59 -1.53 1.84 -7.11
CA ARG A 59 -2.54 0.80 -6.83
C ARG A 59 -3.94 1.24 -7.22
N SER A 60 -4.32 2.48 -6.92
CA SER A 60 -5.65 3.01 -7.23
C SER A 60 -5.85 3.18 -8.74
N GLU A 61 -4.85 3.67 -9.46
CA GLU A 61 -4.83 3.73 -10.92
C GLU A 61 -5.02 2.34 -11.54
N THR A 62 -4.23 1.36 -11.12
CA THR A 62 -4.32 -0.02 -11.61
C THR A 62 -5.68 -0.64 -11.31
N ALA A 63 -6.25 -0.36 -10.12
CA ALA A 63 -7.56 -0.86 -9.74
C ALA A 63 -8.68 -0.23 -10.57
N LEU A 64 -8.62 1.08 -10.83
CA LEU A 64 -9.56 1.79 -11.68
C LEU A 64 -9.52 1.21 -13.10
N TRP A 65 -8.32 1.02 -13.65
CA TRP A 65 -8.18 0.51 -15.00
C TRP A 65 -8.73 -0.91 -15.15
N ARG A 66 -8.48 -1.80 -14.18
CA ARG A 66 -9.09 -3.13 -14.17
C ARG A 66 -10.62 -3.06 -14.19
N ARG A 67 -11.22 -2.11 -13.45
CA ARG A 67 -12.67 -1.93 -13.44
C ARG A 67 -13.20 -1.44 -14.78
N ILE A 68 -12.50 -0.50 -15.42
CA ILE A 68 -12.87 0.01 -16.74
C ILE A 68 -12.78 -1.11 -17.79
N VAL A 69 -11.67 -1.85 -17.82
CA VAL A 69 -11.48 -2.97 -18.75
C VAL A 69 -12.57 -4.03 -18.54
N ALA A 70 -12.87 -4.41 -17.29
CA ALA A 70 -13.94 -5.37 -16.99
C ALA A 70 -15.33 -4.88 -17.42
N ALA A 71 -15.59 -3.56 -17.32
CA ALA A 71 -16.84 -2.98 -17.79
C ALA A 71 -16.96 -3.02 -19.32
N ILE A 72 -15.89 -2.72 -20.05
CA ILE A 72 -15.85 -2.82 -21.52
C ILE A 72 -16.05 -4.27 -21.97
N ASP A 73 -15.32 -5.21 -21.37
CA ASP A 73 -15.43 -6.63 -21.65
C ASP A 73 -16.86 -7.19 -21.38
N SER A 74 -17.52 -6.70 -20.32
CA SER A 74 -18.93 -6.99 -20.04
C SER A 74 -19.91 -6.36 -21.03
N TRP A 75 -19.59 -5.19 -21.60
CA TRP A 75 -20.39 -4.57 -22.66
C TRP A 75 -20.26 -5.35 -23.97
N LEU A 76 -19.05 -5.79 -24.33
CA LEU A 76 -18.78 -6.56 -25.55
C LEU A 76 -19.46 -7.94 -25.56
N ARG A 77 -19.62 -8.60 -24.42
CA ARG A 77 -20.30 -9.91 -24.33
C ARG A 77 -21.83 -9.84 -24.40
N ARG A 78 -22.43 -8.65 -24.26
CA ARG A 78 -23.89 -8.46 -24.17
C ARG A 78 -24.53 -7.93 -25.46
N GLY A 79 -23.74 -7.68 -26.50
CA GLY A 79 -24.19 -7.33 -27.85
C GLY A 79 -23.79 -8.41 -28.83
#